data_AF-A0A973Z0D5-F1
#
_entry.id   AF-A0A973Z0D5-F1
#
_cell.length_a   1.000
_cell.length_b   1.000
_cell.length_c   1.000
_cell.angle_alpha   90.00
_cell.angle_beta   90.00
_cell.angle_gamma   90.00
#
_symmetry.space_group_name_H-M   'P 1'
#
loop_
_entity.id
_entity.type
_entity.pdbx_description
1 polymer ?
#
loop_
_entity_poly.entity_id
_entity_poly.type
_entity_poly.pdbx_seq_one_letter_code
_entity_poly.pdbx_strand_id
1 'polypeptide(L)'
;MDSLREALWRAAANRRARLPRTSSLPPAEVDDAVQAVLRRAFEHLWEHGWLPYDVYEVVRRNEDERALSFLVDSLALEASRYPALHPRWQEQLEEVGAAVWWDVDQPHVDQWASRHIELRDDAVAAAVRALAVLITLPGLPVIVPKPGTPLAAIDHHHVDPKILNRVRGLLAKAESTAFPDEAEALSTKAQELVTRHALERMPLEAPTTTSRRLWLDKRYFDGKAQVVHVVAEANRCRAVVYDLGFVALVGEELDLEIVELLSASLLVQATRAMVAAGEKARKGDEARSAAFRKSFLLSYAHRVGERLRAANEVPADDDRLLPVLAERKKAVEEYFGAMFTRTVAKTTPVRSAAGWDAGRSAADRANLSIT
;
A
#
# COMPACT_ATOMS: atom_id res chain seq x y z
N MET A 1 17.65 35.76 17.03
CA MET A 1 18.27 34.57 16.41
C MET A 1 17.19 33.52 16.38
N ASP A 2 16.74 33.12 15.19
CA ASP A 2 15.81 31.97 15.08
C ASP A 2 16.50 30.76 15.69
N SER A 3 15.77 29.98 16.49
CA SER A 3 16.29 28.72 17.03
C SER A 3 16.64 27.78 15.88
N LEU A 4 17.58 26.83 16.10
CA LEU A 4 17.93 25.86 15.06
C LEU A 4 16.69 25.09 14.56
N ARG A 5 15.75 24.77 15.45
CA ARG A 5 14.46 24.13 15.11
C ARG A 5 13.63 24.97 14.12
N GLU A 6 13.52 26.27 14.35
CA GLU A 6 12.79 27.19 13.45
C GLU A 6 13.49 27.32 12.09
N ALA A 7 14.83 27.35 12.08
CA ALA A 7 15.61 27.39 10.85
C ALA A 7 15.40 26.12 10.01
N LEU A 8 15.44 24.94 10.65
CA LEU A 8 15.17 23.65 9.99
C LEU A 8 13.74 23.58 9.44
N TRP A 9 12.74 23.99 10.25
CA TRP A 9 11.34 24.01 9.82
C TRP A 9 11.12 24.97 8.64
N ARG A 10 11.74 26.15 8.67
CA ARG A 10 11.68 27.11 7.56
C ARG A 10 12.33 26.56 6.30
N ALA A 11 13.46 25.86 6.42
CA ALA A 11 14.12 25.21 5.28
C ALA A 11 13.25 24.10 4.67
N ALA A 12 12.54 23.34 5.49
CA ALA A 12 11.58 22.33 5.02
C ALA A 12 10.37 22.98 4.33
N ALA A 13 9.81 24.03 4.90
CA ALA A 13 8.63 24.73 4.36
C ALA A 13 8.93 25.52 3.07
N ASN A 14 10.19 25.88 2.84
CA ASN A 14 10.62 26.62 1.66
C ASN A 14 11.95 26.07 1.14
N ARG A 15 11.90 25.23 0.09
CA ARG A 15 13.09 24.66 -0.56
C ARG A 15 14.12 25.68 -1.06
N ARG A 16 13.76 26.97 -1.19
CA ARG A 16 14.69 28.06 -1.55
C ARG A 16 15.41 28.67 -0.35
N ALA A 17 14.95 28.41 0.88
CA ALA A 17 15.62 28.87 2.07
C ALA A 17 16.95 28.10 2.25
N ARG A 18 17.97 28.81 2.73
CA ARG A 18 19.27 28.17 3.02
C ARG A 18 19.14 27.29 4.24
N LEU A 19 19.76 26.12 4.18
CA LEU A 19 19.97 25.27 5.36
C LEU A 19 20.84 26.00 6.39
N PRO A 20 20.55 25.85 7.69
CA PRO A 20 21.44 26.34 8.74
C PRO A 20 22.79 25.62 8.66
N ARG A 21 23.90 26.35 8.84
CA ARG A 21 25.23 25.72 8.95
C ARG A 21 25.36 25.12 10.34
N THR A 22 25.71 23.83 10.42
CA THR A 22 25.74 23.10 11.69
C THR A 22 27.15 22.72 12.15
N SER A 23 28.17 23.01 11.33
CA SER A 23 29.57 22.69 11.61
C SER A 23 30.13 23.33 12.89
N SER A 24 29.64 24.52 13.27
CA SER A 24 30.07 25.22 14.49
C SER A 24 29.24 24.88 15.73
N LEU A 25 28.17 24.08 15.58
CA LEU A 25 27.26 23.75 16.68
C LEU A 25 27.65 22.42 17.34
N PRO A 26 27.38 22.25 18.65
CA PRO A 26 27.55 20.97 19.32
C PRO A 26 26.72 19.87 18.63
N PRO A 27 27.29 18.66 18.41
CA PRO A 27 26.58 17.52 17.83
C PRO A 27 25.20 17.25 18.43
N ALA A 28 25.11 17.24 19.76
CA ALA A 28 23.87 16.99 20.49
C ALA A 28 22.81 18.07 20.23
N GLU A 29 23.19 19.35 20.13
CA GLU A 29 22.25 20.43 19.85
C GLU A 29 21.61 20.28 18.45
N VAL A 30 22.41 19.87 17.47
CA VAL A 30 21.95 19.63 16.10
C VAL A 30 21.00 18.44 16.05
N ASP A 31 21.39 17.34 16.69
CA ASP A 31 20.61 16.11 16.76
C ASP A 31 19.26 16.35 17.44
N ASP A 32 19.26 17.00 18.61
CA ASP A 32 18.03 17.37 19.34
C ASP A 32 17.11 18.25 18.49
N ALA A 33 17.66 19.17 17.72
CA ALA A 33 16.87 20.04 16.85
C ALA A 33 16.23 19.26 15.70
N VAL A 34 16.98 18.38 15.04
CA VAL A 34 16.50 17.51 13.95
C VAL A 34 15.43 16.54 14.45
N GLN A 35 15.69 15.84 15.55
CA GLN A 35 14.73 14.92 16.15
C GLN A 35 13.45 15.64 16.60
N ALA A 36 13.55 16.85 17.15
CA ALA A 36 12.37 17.61 17.59
C ALA A 36 11.45 18.00 16.43
N VAL A 37 12.01 18.44 15.29
CA VAL A 37 11.17 18.83 14.13
C VAL A 37 10.54 17.63 13.43
N LEU A 38 11.25 16.50 13.32
CA LEU A 38 10.72 15.27 12.74
C LEU A 38 9.62 14.67 13.61
N ARG A 39 9.84 14.59 14.93
CA ARG A 39 8.83 14.10 15.87
C ARG A 39 7.54 14.91 15.83
N ARG A 40 7.64 16.24 15.79
CA ARG A 40 6.48 17.12 15.63
C ARG A 40 5.70 16.80 14.35
N ALA A 41 6.40 16.51 13.25
CA ALA A 41 5.75 16.12 12.00
C ALA A 41 5.09 14.74 12.14
N PHE A 42 5.75 13.75 12.73
CA PHE A 42 5.19 12.42 12.97
C PHE A 42 3.96 12.45 13.87
N GLU A 43 4.00 13.13 15.01
CA GLU A 43 2.85 13.31 15.91
C GLU A 43 1.63 13.83 15.15
N HIS A 44 1.83 14.86 14.31
CA HIS A 44 0.77 15.38 13.46
C HIS A 44 0.26 14.33 12.47
N LEU A 45 1.15 13.62 11.77
CA LEU A 45 0.76 12.62 10.77
C LEU A 45 -0.01 11.44 11.40
N TRP A 46 0.41 10.96 12.56
CA TRP A 46 -0.24 9.88 13.30
C TRP A 46 -1.65 10.26 13.76
N GLU A 47 -1.84 11.51 14.18
CA GLU A 47 -3.17 12.05 14.51
C GLU A 47 -4.08 12.17 13.29
N HIS A 48 -3.48 12.31 12.10
CA HIS A 48 -4.20 12.51 10.84
C HIS A 48 -4.16 11.27 9.95
N GLY A 49 -4.09 10.09 10.58
CA GLY A 49 -4.37 8.80 9.97
C GLY A 49 -3.24 8.21 9.14
N TRP A 50 -2.04 8.79 9.11
CA TRP A 50 -0.90 8.19 8.42
C TRP A 50 -0.32 7.00 9.18
N LEU A 51 0.26 6.04 8.45
CA LEU A 51 0.99 4.89 9.01
C LEU A 51 2.46 4.91 8.54
N PRO A 52 3.38 4.15 9.20
CA PRO A 52 4.80 4.15 8.86
C PRO A 52 5.08 3.84 7.40
N TYR A 53 4.40 2.83 6.85
CA TYR A 53 4.58 2.43 5.46
C TYR A 53 4.09 3.52 4.49
N ASP A 54 3.00 4.22 4.83
CA ASP A 54 2.51 5.33 4.00
C ASP A 54 3.53 6.47 3.94
N VAL A 55 4.11 6.81 5.09
CA VAL A 55 5.13 7.86 5.20
C VAL A 55 6.38 7.47 4.41
N TYR A 56 6.83 6.22 4.54
CA TYR A 56 7.91 5.66 3.74
C TYR A 56 7.64 5.75 2.24
N GLU A 57 6.48 5.29 1.77
CA GLU A 57 6.12 5.30 0.35
C GLU A 57 6.07 6.72 -0.24
N VAL A 58 5.55 7.69 0.50
CA VAL A 58 5.53 9.07 -0.01
C VAL A 58 6.94 9.66 -0.10
N VAL A 59 7.79 9.44 0.89
CA VAL A 59 9.19 9.94 0.82
C VAL A 59 9.96 9.23 -0.28
N ARG A 60 9.84 7.90 -0.41
CA ARG A 60 10.46 7.11 -1.49
C ARG A 60 10.10 7.61 -2.89
N ARG A 61 8.90 8.15 -3.06
CA ARG A 61 8.40 8.67 -4.35
C ARG A 61 8.82 10.09 -4.68
N ASN A 62 9.18 10.88 -3.67
CA ASN A 62 9.42 12.31 -3.81
C ASN A 62 10.86 12.74 -3.53
N GLU A 63 11.64 11.91 -2.85
CA GLU A 63 13.01 12.21 -2.44
C GLU A 63 13.99 11.08 -2.80
N ASP A 64 15.27 11.34 -2.55
CA ASP A 64 16.37 10.41 -2.81
C ASP A 64 16.57 9.38 -1.68
N GLU A 65 17.43 8.39 -1.96
CA GLU A 65 17.79 7.32 -1.02
C GLU A 65 18.35 7.85 0.31
N ARG A 66 19.01 9.01 0.30
CA ARG A 66 19.55 9.64 1.51
C ARG A 66 18.42 10.12 2.43
N ALA A 67 17.46 10.86 1.89
CA ALA A 67 16.30 11.31 2.67
C ALA A 67 15.45 10.13 3.15
N LEU A 68 15.29 9.11 2.31
CA LEU A 68 14.57 7.88 2.68
C LEU A 68 15.26 7.10 3.79
N SER A 69 16.57 6.88 3.69
CA SER A 69 17.38 6.25 4.73
C SER A 69 17.30 7.00 6.07
N PHE A 70 17.42 8.33 6.06
CA PHE A 70 17.28 9.14 7.26
C PHE A 70 15.86 9.04 7.88
N LEU A 71 14.82 9.01 7.03
CA LEU A 71 13.44 8.79 7.48
C LEU A 71 13.28 7.43 8.17
N VAL A 72 13.82 6.35 7.61
CA VAL A 72 13.69 4.98 8.16
C VAL A 72 14.31 4.92 9.56
N ASP A 73 15.49 5.50 9.76
CA ASP A 73 16.10 5.62 11.09
C ASP A 73 15.21 6.45 12.03
N SER A 74 14.64 7.55 11.53
CA SER A 74 13.75 8.41 12.33
C SER A 74 12.46 7.69 12.75
N LEU A 75 11.90 6.83 11.88
CA LEU A 75 10.76 5.96 12.20
C LEU A 75 11.13 4.91 13.25
N ALA A 76 12.31 4.31 13.16
CA ALA A 76 12.79 3.33 14.13
C ALA A 76 12.97 3.96 15.52
N LEU A 77 13.57 5.16 15.58
CA LEU A 77 13.71 5.91 16.82
C LEU A 77 12.36 6.28 17.42
N GLU A 78 11.44 6.77 16.59
CA GLU A 78 10.09 7.15 17.04
C GLU A 78 9.33 5.94 17.58
N ALA A 79 9.38 4.80 16.88
CA ALA A 79 8.74 3.56 17.31
C ALA A 79 9.25 3.06 18.67
N SER A 80 10.55 3.21 18.95
CA SER A 80 11.17 2.79 20.22
C SER A 80 10.61 3.49 21.47
N ARG A 81 9.90 4.61 21.30
CA ARG A 81 9.27 5.38 22.38
C ARG A 81 7.99 4.74 22.91
N TYR A 82 7.38 3.83 22.14
CA TYR A 82 6.09 3.25 22.47
C TYR A 82 6.29 1.84 23.05
N PRO A 83 5.81 1.56 24.28
CA PRO A 83 5.99 0.24 24.90
C PRO A 83 5.16 -0.84 24.22
N ALA A 84 4.08 -0.46 23.54
CA ALA A 84 3.23 -1.34 22.77
C ALA A 84 2.77 -0.62 21.50
N LEU A 85 2.79 -1.36 20.39
CA LEU A 85 2.34 -0.91 19.09
C LEU A 85 1.26 -1.86 18.60
N HIS A 86 0.34 -1.33 17.80
CA HIS A 86 -0.65 -2.15 17.11
C HIS A 86 0.08 -3.12 16.13
N PRO A 87 -0.36 -4.38 15.95
CA PRO A 87 0.34 -5.35 15.11
C PRO A 87 0.68 -4.84 13.69
N ARG A 88 -0.28 -4.17 13.03
CA ARG A 88 -0.06 -3.52 11.72
C ARG A 88 1.08 -2.49 11.71
N TRP A 89 1.32 -1.79 12.82
CA TRP A 89 2.48 -0.88 12.92
C TRP A 89 3.78 -1.66 12.97
N GLN A 90 3.82 -2.75 13.75
CA GLN A 90 4.99 -3.61 13.86
C GLN A 90 5.34 -4.22 12.49
N GLU A 91 4.34 -4.81 11.83
CA GLU A 91 4.46 -5.38 10.47
C GLU A 91 5.04 -4.36 9.48
N GLN A 92 4.51 -3.13 9.48
CA GLN A 92 4.98 -2.08 8.57
C GLN A 92 6.38 -1.57 8.89
N LEU A 93 6.73 -1.45 10.16
CA LEU A 93 8.08 -1.04 10.58
C LEU A 93 9.11 -2.13 10.21
N GLU A 94 8.74 -3.41 10.36
CA GLU A 94 9.56 -4.54 9.90
C GLU A 94 9.69 -4.54 8.38
N GLU A 95 8.61 -4.32 7.62
CA GLU A 95 8.61 -4.28 6.16
C GLU A 95 9.56 -3.22 5.59
N VAL A 96 9.61 -2.02 6.20
CA VAL A 96 10.51 -0.94 5.77
C VAL A 96 11.91 -1.03 6.38
N GLY A 97 12.18 -2.03 7.22
CA GLY A 97 13.47 -2.21 7.88
C GLY A 97 13.80 -1.12 8.92
N ALA A 98 12.78 -0.56 9.58
CA ALA A 98 12.95 0.46 10.62
C ALA A 98 13.50 -0.17 11.91
N ALA A 99 14.82 -0.35 11.96
CA ALA A 99 15.55 -0.87 13.11
C ALA A 99 16.68 0.07 13.53
N VAL A 100 16.87 0.23 14.84
CA VAL A 100 17.93 1.05 15.42
C VAL A 100 19.27 0.30 15.28
N TRP A 101 20.17 0.83 14.44
CA TRP A 101 21.51 0.26 14.20
C TRP A 101 22.64 1.07 14.87
N TRP A 102 22.35 2.26 15.38
CA TRP A 102 23.30 3.19 15.97
C TRP A 102 23.23 3.16 17.51
N ASP A 103 24.22 3.77 18.16
CA ASP A 103 24.20 3.99 19.61
C ASP A 103 23.26 5.16 19.93
N VAL A 104 22.15 4.88 20.62
CA VAL A 104 21.13 5.88 20.97
C VAL A 104 21.61 6.92 21.99
N ASP A 105 22.70 6.65 22.69
CA ASP A 105 23.33 7.59 23.62
C ASP A 105 24.27 8.58 22.90
N GLN A 106 24.46 8.41 21.58
CA GLN A 106 25.27 9.28 20.73
C GLN A 106 24.40 9.98 19.67
N PRO A 107 24.78 11.20 19.22
CA PRO A 107 24.05 11.94 18.18
C PRO A 107 23.85 11.10 16.90
N HIS A 108 22.59 10.87 16.53
CA HIS A 108 22.23 10.08 15.34
C HIS A 108 22.71 10.74 14.05
N VAL A 109 22.55 12.07 13.91
CA VAL A 109 22.94 12.83 12.71
C VAL A 109 24.40 12.58 12.31
N ASP A 110 25.33 12.59 13.26
CA ASP A 110 26.76 12.35 13.01
C ASP A 110 27.07 10.87 12.71
N GLN A 111 26.39 9.93 13.39
CA GLN A 111 26.53 8.50 13.12
C GLN A 111 26.00 8.15 11.73
N TRP A 112 24.83 8.70 11.35
CA TRP A 112 24.26 8.57 10.02
C TRP A 112 25.20 9.13 8.96
N ALA A 113 25.76 10.32 9.19
CA ALA A 113 26.72 10.94 8.27
C ALA A 113 27.94 10.04 8.05
N SER A 114 28.51 9.51 9.15
CA SER A 114 29.66 8.60 9.10
C SER A 114 29.36 7.31 8.33
N ARG A 115 28.20 6.68 8.55
CA ARG A 115 27.77 5.46 7.85
C ARG A 115 27.64 5.68 6.34
N HIS A 116 27.18 6.86 5.93
CA HIS A 116 26.92 7.18 4.53
C HIS A 116 28.12 7.84 3.84
N ILE A 117 29.22 8.09 4.56
CA ILE A 117 30.43 8.79 4.09
C ILE A 117 30.08 10.23 3.67
N GLU A 118 29.32 10.91 4.52
CA GLU A 118 28.78 12.26 4.31
C GLU A 118 29.21 13.19 5.46
N LEU A 119 28.98 14.50 5.32
CA LEU A 119 29.16 15.45 6.41
C LEU A 119 27.87 15.63 7.22
N ARG A 120 27.98 16.21 8.42
CA ARG A 120 26.81 16.56 9.26
C ARG A 120 25.80 17.42 8.51
N ASP A 121 26.27 18.43 7.77
CA ASP A 121 25.39 19.32 7.01
C ASP A 121 24.60 18.54 5.92
N ASP A 122 25.16 17.48 5.35
CA ASP A 122 24.49 16.60 4.38
C ASP A 122 23.42 15.71 5.04
N ALA A 123 23.69 15.22 6.26
CA ALA A 123 22.72 14.49 7.08
C ALA A 123 21.54 15.39 7.47
N VAL A 124 21.82 16.63 7.89
CA VAL A 124 20.79 17.65 8.16
C VAL A 124 19.99 17.96 6.89
N ALA A 125 20.66 18.05 5.73
CA ALA A 125 19.98 18.22 4.46
C ALA A 125 19.03 17.06 4.13
N ALA A 126 19.45 15.81 4.38
CA ALA A 126 18.62 14.63 4.19
C ALA A 126 17.37 14.66 5.10
N ALA A 127 17.56 15.00 6.38
CA ALA A 127 16.46 15.16 7.33
C ALA A 127 15.46 16.26 6.91
N VAL A 128 15.97 17.41 6.46
CA VAL A 128 15.12 18.51 5.96
C VAL A 128 14.37 18.13 4.69
N ARG A 129 14.97 17.37 3.78
CA ARG A 129 14.28 16.84 2.58
C ARG A 129 13.13 15.92 2.95
N ALA A 130 13.34 14.98 3.89
CA ALA A 130 12.27 14.14 4.41
C ALA A 130 11.16 15.00 5.06
N LEU A 131 11.54 15.90 6.00
CA LEU A 131 10.59 16.81 6.67
C LEU A 131 9.77 17.65 5.70
N ALA A 132 10.39 18.15 4.62
CA ALA A 132 9.72 18.95 3.59
C ALA A 132 8.56 18.20 2.91
N VAL A 133 8.67 16.86 2.79
CA VAL A 133 7.56 16.03 2.33
C VAL A 133 6.50 15.91 3.42
N LEU A 134 6.90 15.52 4.63
CA LEU A 134 6.00 15.23 5.75
C LEU A 134 5.04 16.37 6.08
N ILE A 135 5.53 17.62 6.10
CA ILE A 135 4.73 18.79 6.50
C ILE A 135 3.71 19.24 5.44
N THR A 136 3.72 18.62 4.25
CA THR A 136 2.79 18.93 3.15
C THR A 136 1.66 17.92 3.01
N LEU A 137 1.71 16.83 3.79
CA LEU A 137 0.78 15.73 3.65
C LEU A 137 -0.62 16.10 4.17
N PRO A 138 -1.69 15.77 3.43
CA PRO A 138 -3.05 16.01 3.87
C PRO A 138 -3.47 15.03 4.97
N GLY A 139 -4.57 15.33 5.66
CA GLY A 139 -5.19 14.34 6.54
C GLY A 139 -5.82 13.17 5.77
N LEU A 140 -5.68 11.97 6.33
CA LEU A 140 -6.27 10.74 5.81
C LEU A 140 -7.28 10.17 6.84
N PRO A 141 -8.27 9.38 6.40
CA PRO A 141 -9.11 8.66 7.33
C PRO A 141 -8.28 7.72 8.21
N VAL A 142 -8.55 7.71 9.52
CA VAL A 142 -7.84 6.85 10.48
C VAL A 142 -8.30 5.40 10.29
N ILE A 143 -7.38 4.52 9.90
CA ILE A 143 -7.66 3.08 9.67
C ILE A 143 -7.02 2.18 10.73
N VAL A 144 -6.01 2.67 11.44
CA VAL A 144 -5.37 2.02 12.58
C VAL A 144 -5.19 3.09 13.66
N PRO A 145 -5.44 2.78 14.95
CA PRO A 145 -5.19 3.73 16.03
C PRO A 145 -3.75 4.22 16.06
N LYS A 146 -3.54 5.47 16.50
CA LYS A 146 -2.19 6.04 16.64
C LYS A 146 -1.36 5.30 17.71
N PRO A 147 -0.02 5.28 17.60
CA PRO A 147 0.85 4.72 18.62
C PRO A 147 0.55 5.28 20.01
N GLY A 148 0.67 4.42 21.04
CA GLY A 148 0.31 4.78 22.42
C GLY A 148 -1.19 4.70 22.75
N THR A 149 -2.06 4.42 21.78
CA THR A 149 -3.47 4.08 22.06
C THR A 149 -3.55 2.73 22.79
N PRO A 150 -4.28 2.60 23.92
CA PRO A 150 -4.43 1.33 24.63
C PRO A 150 -4.99 0.23 23.72
N LEU A 151 -4.25 -0.88 23.58
CA LEU A 151 -4.59 -1.98 22.66
C LEU A 151 -5.77 -2.85 23.14
N ALA A 152 -6.22 -2.68 24.39
CA ALA A 152 -7.26 -3.49 25.03
C ALA A 152 -8.65 -3.39 24.38
N ALA A 153 -8.84 -2.50 23.41
CA ALA A 153 -10.10 -2.28 22.69
C ALA A 153 -10.08 -2.81 21.24
N ILE A 154 -9.00 -3.48 20.80
CA ILE A 154 -8.88 -3.94 19.42
C ILE A 154 -9.41 -5.37 19.31
N ASP A 155 -10.65 -5.49 18.84
CA ASP A 155 -11.25 -6.78 18.52
C ASP A 155 -10.66 -7.27 17.19
N HIS A 156 -9.60 -8.07 17.27
CA HIS A 156 -9.02 -8.68 16.08
C HIS A 156 -9.80 -9.92 15.70
N HIS A 157 -10.71 -9.78 14.74
CA HIS A 157 -11.25 -10.92 14.01
C HIS A 157 -10.16 -11.53 13.11
N HIS A 158 -9.28 -12.32 13.74
CA HIS A 158 -8.26 -13.05 13.02
C HIS A 158 -8.92 -14.12 12.15
N VAL A 159 -8.64 -14.05 10.85
CA VAL A 159 -8.80 -15.20 9.96
C VAL A 159 -8.00 -16.37 10.55
N ASP A 160 -8.56 -17.59 10.53
CA ASP A 160 -7.88 -18.77 11.03
C ASP A 160 -6.45 -18.86 10.42
N PRO A 161 -5.38 -18.74 11.25
CA PRO A 161 -4.01 -18.76 10.75
C PRO A 161 -3.69 -20.03 9.95
N LYS A 162 -4.41 -21.14 10.20
CA LYS A 162 -4.27 -22.38 9.44
C LYS A 162 -4.77 -22.24 8.01
N ILE A 163 -5.88 -21.53 7.80
CA ILE A 163 -6.40 -21.28 6.46
C ILE A 163 -5.47 -20.33 5.72
N LEU A 164 -5.02 -19.23 6.34
CA LEU A 164 -4.05 -18.33 5.72
C LEU A 164 -2.74 -19.04 5.34
N ASN A 165 -2.19 -19.85 6.23
CA ASN A 165 -0.98 -20.63 5.94
C ASN A 165 -1.21 -21.65 4.83
N ARG A 166 -2.40 -22.27 4.77
CA ARG A 166 -2.74 -23.24 3.72
C ARG A 166 -2.94 -22.56 2.37
N VAL A 167 -3.55 -21.38 2.35
CA VAL A 167 -3.65 -20.52 1.17
C VAL A 167 -2.23 -20.15 0.73
N ARG A 168 -1.45 -19.45 1.56
CA ARG A 168 -0.06 -19.07 1.27
C ARG A 168 0.80 -20.26 0.80
N GLY A 169 0.61 -21.45 1.36
CA GLY A 169 1.29 -22.66 0.93
C GLY A 169 0.87 -23.18 -0.45
N LEU A 170 -0.43 -23.18 -0.77
CA LEU A 170 -0.93 -23.52 -2.11
C LEU A 170 -0.43 -22.53 -3.16
N LEU A 171 -0.33 -21.26 -2.77
CA LEU A 171 0.11 -20.13 -3.56
C LEU A 171 1.61 -20.18 -3.86
N ALA A 172 2.45 -20.30 -2.84
CA ALA A 172 3.89 -20.52 -3.01
C ALA A 172 4.18 -21.76 -3.87
N LYS A 173 3.37 -22.82 -3.75
CA LYS A 173 3.51 -24.00 -4.61
C LYS A 173 3.15 -23.68 -6.07
N ALA A 174 2.08 -22.92 -6.32
CA ALA A 174 1.71 -22.46 -7.65
C ALA A 174 2.79 -21.57 -8.28
N GLU A 175 3.49 -20.75 -7.50
CA GLU A 175 4.62 -19.94 -7.98
C GLU A 175 5.87 -20.78 -8.34
N SER A 176 6.10 -21.85 -7.59
CA SER A 176 7.31 -22.68 -7.73
C SER A 176 7.24 -23.71 -8.87
N THR A 177 6.05 -24.03 -9.39
CA THR A 177 5.90 -25.03 -10.45
C THR A 177 6.18 -24.46 -11.83
N ALA A 178 6.86 -25.25 -12.67
CA ALA A 178 7.10 -24.91 -14.08
C ALA A 178 5.91 -25.25 -14.99
N PHE A 179 4.87 -25.91 -14.46
CA PHE A 179 3.71 -26.38 -15.23
C PHE A 179 2.54 -25.40 -15.10
N PRO A 180 2.12 -24.72 -16.18
CA PRO A 180 1.04 -23.72 -16.13
C PRO A 180 -0.30 -24.29 -15.62
N ASP A 181 -0.68 -25.49 -16.06
CA ASP A 181 -1.96 -26.11 -15.68
C ASP A 181 -1.98 -26.51 -14.19
N GLU A 182 -0.84 -26.95 -13.65
CA GLU A 182 -0.71 -27.23 -12.21
C GLU A 182 -0.77 -25.93 -11.41
N ALA A 183 -0.08 -24.89 -11.88
CA ALA A 183 -0.12 -23.58 -11.27
C ALA A 183 -1.55 -23.07 -11.17
N GLU A 184 -2.37 -23.21 -12.23
CA GLU A 184 -3.80 -22.84 -12.29
C GLU A 184 -4.69 -23.70 -11.38
N ALA A 185 -4.43 -25.00 -11.26
CA ALA A 185 -5.20 -25.88 -10.39
C ALA A 185 -4.97 -25.58 -8.90
N LEU A 186 -3.73 -25.38 -8.46
CA LEU A 186 -3.37 -25.08 -7.06
C LEU A 186 -3.97 -23.76 -6.57
N SER A 187 -3.80 -22.78 -7.44
CA SER A 187 -4.42 -21.47 -7.50
C SER A 187 -5.95 -21.47 -7.33
N THR A 188 -6.65 -22.18 -8.21
CA THR A 188 -8.12 -22.35 -8.13
C THR A 188 -8.49 -22.99 -6.80
N LYS A 189 -7.69 -23.96 -6.34
CA LYS A 189 -7.93 -24.61 -5.05
C LYS A 189 -7.78 -23.68 -3.86
N ALA A 190 -6.82 -22.75 -3.91
CA ALA A 190 -6.66 -21.71 -2.89
C ALA A 190 -7.89 -20.79 -2.86
N GLN A 191 -8.36 -20.33 -4.02
CA GLN A 191 -9.57 -19.50 -4.11
C GLN A 191 -10.82 -20.24 -3.59
N GLU A 192 -11.04 -21.48 -4.01
CA GLU A 192 -12.14 -22.32 -3.51
C GLU A 192 -12.08 -22.49 -1.99
N LEU A 193 -10.89 -22.73 -1.44
CA LEU A 193 -10.71 -22.92 0.00
C LEU A 193 -11.11 -21.66 0.77
N VAL A 194 -10.68 -20.48 0.28
CA VAL A 194 -11.03 -19.21 0.90
C VAL A 194 -12.52 -18.92 0.78
N THR A 195 -13.07 -19.00 -0.44
CA THR A 195 -14.49 -18.74 -0.69
C THR A 195 -15.37 -19.66 0.15
N ARG A 196 -15.06 -20.97 0.20
CA ARG A 196 -15.81 -21.93 1.02
C ARG A 196 -15.71 -21.59 2.51
N HIS A 197 -14.49 -21.34 3.01
CA HIS A 197 -14.29 -21.01 4.41
C HIS A 197 -15.01 -19.72 4.82
N ALA A 198 -14.96 -18.70 3.97
CA ALA A 198 -15.67 -17.45 4.19
C ALA A 198 -17.19 -17.71 4.27
N LEU A 199 -17.78 -18.37 3.27
CA LEU A 199 -19.21 -18.66 3.23
C LEU A 199 -19.69 -19.53 4.42
N GLU A 200 -18.89 -20.49 4.88
CA GLU A 200 -19.22 -21.33 6.03
C GLU A 200 -19.25 -20.56 7.36
N ARG A 201 -18.37 -19.57 7.53
CA ARG A 201 -18.27 -18.78 8.77
C ARG A 201 -19.24 -17.62 8.81
N MET A 202 -19.59 -17.05 7.66
CA MET A 202 -20.40 -15.86 7.55
C MET A 202 -21.70 -15.90 8.40
N PRO A 203 -22.48 -17.00 8.42
CA PRO A 203 -23.71 -17.06 9.24
C PRO A 203 -23.46 -17.12 10.76
N LEU A 204 -22.24 -17.42 11.20
CA LEU A 204 -21.87 -17.65 12.60
C LEU A 204 -21.26 -16.40 13.27
N GLU A 205 -20.89 -15.40 12.47
CA GLU A 205 -20.13 -14.23 12.90
C GLU A 205 -20.85 -12.94 12.52
N ALA A 206 -20.79 -11.96 13.42
CA ALA A 206 -21.22 -10.60 13.11
C ALA A 206 -20.37 -10.02 11.97
N PRO A 207 -20.93 -9.16 11.10
CA PRO A 207 -20.17 -8.50 10.06
C PRO A 207 -19.11 -7.58 10.67
N THR A 208 -17.89 -7.64 10.15
CA THR A 208 -16.76 -6.82 10.63
C THR A 208 -16.17 -6.05 9.46
N THR A 209 -15.93 -4.76 9.63
CA THR A 209 -15.41 -3.92 8.55
C THR A 209 -14.14 -3.23 8.98
N THR A 210 -13.13 -3.29 8.11
CA THR A 210 -11.85 -2.64 8.30
C THR A 210 -11.39 -1.99 6.99
N SER A 211 -10.25 -1.31 7.01
CA SER A 211 -9.68 -0.67 5.84
C SER A 211 -8.17 -0.89 5.75
N ARG A 212 -7.69 -1.07 4.52
CA ARG A 212 -6.27 -1.17 4.18
C ARG A 212 -5.91 -0.19 3.07
N ARG A 213 -4.63 0.20 2.99
CA ARG A 213 -4.08 1.01 1.90
C ARG A 213 -3.13 0.14 1.08
N LEU A 214 -3.46 -0.04 -0.19
CA LEU A 214 -2.62 -0.77 -1.13
C LEU A 214 -1.85 0.21 -2.01
N TRP A 215 -0.55 0.35 -1.75
CA TRP A 215 0.33 1.21 -2.53
C TRP A 215 0.66 0.59 -3.88
N LEU A 216 0.55 1.39 -4.94
CA LEU A 216 0.83 0.94 -6.31
C LEU A 216 1.93 1.78 -6.92
N ASP A 217 2.82 1.16 -7.68
CA ASP A 217 3.86 1.88 -8.41
C ASP A 217 3.24 2.93 -9.38
N LYS A 218 3.88 4.11 -9.43
CA LYS A 218 3.40 5.30 -10.13
C LYS A 218 3.20 5.08 -11.63
N ARG A 219 3.97 4.17 -12.24
CA ARG A 219 3.92 3.96 -13.68
C ARG A 219 2.61 3.27 -14.06
N TYR A 220 1.83 3.95 -14.90
CA TYR A 220 0.51 3.50 -15.34
C TYR A 220 -0.48 3.27 -14.18
N PHE A 221 -0.35 4.09 -13.14
CA PHE A 221 -1.13 3.99 -11.90
C PHE A 221 -2.63 3.78 -12.13
N ASP A 222 -3.28 4.58 -12.98
CA ASP A 222 -4.73 4.47 -13.22
C ASP A 222 -5.15 3.07 -13.71
N GLY A 223 -4.35 2.46 -14.59
CA GLY A 223 -4.61 1.10 -15.08
C GLY A 223 -4.43 0.05 -13.99
N LYS A 224 -3.41 0.20 -13.14
CA LYS A 224 -3.17 -0.69 -12.00
C LYS A 224 -4.26 -0.55 -10.94
N ALA A 225 -4.66 0.67 -10.63
CA ALA A 225 -5.74 0.96 -9.71
C ALA A 225 -7.07 0.38 -10.20
N GLN A 226 -7.31 0.37 -11.52
CA GLN A 226 -8.48 -0.30 -12.09
C GLN A 226 -8.46 -1.82 -11.89
N VAL A 227 -7.29 -2.47 -11.97
CA VAL A 227 -7.15 -3.91 -11.64
C VAL A 227 -7.52 -4.15 -10.18
N VAL A 228 -6.99 -3.36 -9.24
CA VAL A 228 -7.33 -3.46 -7.82
C VAL A 228 -8.83 -3.23 -7.60
N HIS A 229 -9.40 -2.23 -8.25
CA HIS A 229 -10.83 -1.90 -8.12
C HIS A 229 -11.74 -3.06 -8.52
N VAL A 230 -11.52 -3.67 -9.69
CA VAL A 230 -12.37 -4.80 -10.13
C VAL A 230 -12.19 -6.05 -9.27
N VAL A 231 -10.99 -6.26 -8.71
CA VAL A 231 -10.70 -7.34 -7.77
C VAL A 231 -11.42 -7.08 -6.44
N ALA A 232 -11.40 -5.84 -5.94
CA ALA A 232 -12.11 -5.42 -4.75
C ALA A 232 -13.63 -5.63 -4.90
N GLU A 233 -14.22 -5.17 -6.00
CA GLU A 233 -15.65 -5.36 -6.27
C GLU A 233 -16.04 -6.83 -6.34
N ALA A 234 -15.22 -7.68 -6.97
CA ALA A 234 -15.46 -9.11 -7.05
C ALA A 234 -15.44 -9.79 -5.67
N ASN A 235 -14.64 -9.27 -4.73
CA ASN A 235 -14.48 -9.81 -3.38
C ASN A 235 -15.22 -8.96 -2.33
N ARG A 236 -16.40 -8.42 -2.68
CA ARG A 236 -17.30 -7.70 -1.75
C ARG A 236 -16.68 -6.48 -1.05
N CYS A 237 -15.58 -5.96 -1.56
CA CYS A 237 -14.89 -4.79 -1.03
C CYS A 237 -15.26 -3.53 -1.80
N ARG A 238 -15.00 -2.37 -1.19
CA ARG A 238 -15.02 -1.06 -1.86
C ARG A 238 -13.60 -0.53 -1.98
N ALA A 239 -13.36 0.23 -3.04
CA ALA A 239 -12.06 0.81 -3.34
C ALA A 239 -12.18 2.30 -3.65
N VAL A 240 -11.26 3.12 -3.13
CA VAL A 240 -11.09 4.54 -3.44
C VAL A 240 -9.64 4.81 -3.82
N VAL A 241 -9.45 5.48 -4.95
CA VAL A 241 -8.12 5.82 -5.45
C VAL A 241 -7.70 7.18 -4.90
N TYR A 242 -6.49 7.26 -4.34
CA TYR A 242 -5.87 8.51 -3.92
C TYR A 242 -4.77 8.92 -4.90
N ASP A 243 -4.71 10.21 -5.24
CA ASP A 243 -3.64 10.76 -6.11
C ASP A 243 -2.25 10.71 -5.47
N LEU A 244 -2.17 10.40 -4.17
CA LEU A 244 -0.93 10.02 -3.46
C LEU A 244 -0.31 8.73 -4.02
N GLY A 245 -1.12 7.90 -4.69
CA GLY A 245 -0.68 6.72 -5.42
C GLY A 245 -0.90 5.40 -4.67
N PHE A 246 -1.96 5.33 -3.88
CA PHE A 246 -2.49 4.10 -3.29
C PHE A 246 -3.99 3.97 -3.55
N VAL A 247 -4.52 2.77 -3.32
CA VAL A 247 -5.95 2.48 -3.29
C VAL A 247 -6.35 2.16 -1.85
N ALA A 248 -7.27 2.93 -1.28
CA ALA A 248 -7.90 2.61 0.00
C ALA A 248 -8.98 1.56 -0.23
N LEU A 249 -8.89 0.44 0.47
CA LEU A 249 -9.81 -0.68 0.42
C LEU A 249 -10.65 -0.71 1.70
N VAL A 250 -11.92 -1.05 1.58
CA VAL A 250 -12.84 -1.30 2.70
C VAL A 250 -13.51 -2.64 2.48
N GLY A 251 -13.49 -3.49 3.50
CA GLY A 251 -14.06 -4.83 3.44
C GLY A 251 -13.88 -5.58 4.75
N GLU A 252 -14.18 -6.87 4.72
CA GLU A 252 -13.81 -7.78 5.81
C GLU A 252 -12.34 -8.17 5.70
N GLU A 253 -11.71 -8.55 6.81
CA GLU A 253 -10.26 -8.83 6.87
C GLU A 253 -9.82 -9.89 5.85
N LEU A 254 -10.58 -10.99 5.72
CA LEU A 254 -10.31 -12.06 4.76
C LEU A 254 -10.45 -11.58 3.32
N ASP A 255 -11.51 -10.83 3.02
CA ASP A 255 -11.75 -10.31 1.68
C ASP A 255 -10.65 -9.33 1.27
N LEU A 256 -10.18 -8.49 2.19
CA LEU A 256 -9.05 -7.57 1.96
C LEU A 256 -7.73 -8.31 1.70
N GLU A 257 -7.44 -9.39 2.43
CA GLU A 257 -6.25 -10.23 2.18
C GLU A 257 -6.29 -10.85 0.78
N ILE A 258 -7.45 -11.37 0.35
CA ILE A 258 -7.64 -11.91 -1.00
C ILE A 258 -7.38 -10.82 -2.04
N VAL A 259 -7.95 -9.63 -1.84
CA VAL A 259 -7.81 -8.51 -2.77
C VAL A 259 -6.35 -8.12 -2.93
N GLU A 260 -5.60 -8.05 -1.84
CA GLU A 260 -4.18 -7.69 -1.83
C GLU A 260 -3.34 -8.72 -2.61
N LEU A 261 -3.49 -10.00 -2.28
CA LEU A 261 -2.75 -11.09 -2.93
C LEU A 261 -3.12 -11.26 -4.41
N LEU A 262 -4.42 -11.29 -4.74
CA LEU A 262 -4.90 -11.45 -6.11
C LEU A 262 -4.52 -10.24 -6.98
N SER A 263 -4.59 -9.03 -6.42
CA SER A 263 -4.13 -7.82 -7.13
C SER A 263 -2.64 -7.87 -7.42
N ALA A 264 -1.81 -8.28 -6.46
CA ALA A 264 -0.37 -8.42 -6.66
C ALA A 264 -0.07 -9.40 -7.81
N SER A 265 -0.68 -10.59 -7.79
CA SER A 265 -0.55 -11.59 -8.85
C SER A 265 -0.94 -11.05 -10.22
N LEU A 266 -2.16 -10.50 -10.34
CA LEU A 266 -2.69 -10.01 -11.61
C LEU A 266 -1.87 -8.86 -12.18
N LEU A 267 -1.33 -7.99 -11.33
CA LEU A 267 -0.44 -6.90 -11.76
C LEU A 267 0.90 -7.42 -12.30
N VAL A 268 1.45 -8.48 -11.70
CA VAL A 268 2.65 -9.17 -12.23
C VAL A 268 2.34 -9.80 -13.58
N GLN A 269 1.24 -10.55 -13.69
CA GLN A 269 0.82 -11.19 -14.94
C GLN A 269 0.56 -10.16 -16.05
N ALA A 270 -0.17 -9.08 -15.75
CA ALA A 270 -0.44 -7.98 -16.68
C ALA A 270 0.86 -7.34 -17.16
N THR A 271 1.82 -7.11 -16.25
CA THR A 271 3.12 -6.52 -16.59
C THR A 271 3.92 -7.44 -17.51
N ARG A 272 3.99 -8.75 -17.23
CA ARG A 272 4.66 -9.74 -18.09
C ARG A 272 4.03 -9.79 -19.49
N ALA A 273 2.70 -9.88 -19.56
CA ALA A 273 1.98 -9.93 -20.83
C ALA A 273 2.14 -8.64 -21.65
N MET A 274 2.12 -7.48 -20.99
CA MET A 274 2.33 -6.19 -21.63
C MET A 274 3.76 -6.03 -22.19
N VAL A 275 4.77 -6.53 -21.47
CA VAL A 275 6.16 -6.53 -21.94
C VAL A 275 6.31 -7.45 -23.16
N ALA A 276 5.78 -8.67 -23.11
CA ALA A 276 5.81 -9.61 -24.23
C ALA A 276 5.13 -9.06 -25.49
N ALA A 277 4.01 -8.34 -25.35
CA ALA A 277 3.32 -7.69 -26.46
C ALA A 277 4.19 -6.61 -27.15
N GLY A 278 5.12 -6.00 -26.42
CA GLY A 278 6.05 -4.98 -26.94
C GLY A 278 7.42 -5.51 -27.36
N GLU A 279 7.72 -6.80 -27.17
CA GLU A 279 9.07 -7.37 -27.35
C GLU A 279 9.50 -7.40 -28.82
N LYS A 280 8.58 -7.76 -29.73
CA LYS A 280 8.84 -7.79 -31.17
C LYS A 280 8.69 -6.43 -31.85
N ALA A 281 8.34 -5.39 -31.09
CA ALA A 281 8.02 -4.06 -31.60
C ALA A 281 9.29 -3.21 -31.80
N ARG A 282 9.39 -2.60 -32.98
CA ARG A 282 10.48 -1.68 -33.35
C ARG A 282 10.32 -0.34 -32.63
N LYS A 283 11.39 0.46 -32.67
CA LYS A 283 11.36 1.83 -32.14
C LYS A 283 10.37 2.67 -32.96
N GLY A 284 9.36 3.23 -32.30
CA GLY A 284 8.29 4.01 -32.94
C GLY A 284 6.95 3.28 -33.00
N ASP A 285 6.93 1.97 -32.78
CA ASP A 285 5.71 1.17 -32.81
C ASP A 285 4.77 1.52 -31.65
N GLU A 286 3.48 1.55 -31.94
CA GLU A 286 2.42 1.87 -30.98
C GLU A 286 2.48 0.97 -29.73
N ALA A 287 2.85 -0.30 -29.88
CA ALA A 287 3.00 -1.27 -28.79
C ALA A 287 3.99 -0.84 -27.69
N ARG A 288 4.92 0.09 -27.98
CA ARG A 288 5.87 0.65 -27.01
C ARG A 288 5.38 1.97 -26.40
N SER A 289 4.28 2.53 -26.89
CA SER A 289 3.75 3.83 -26.49
C SER A 289 3.09 3.79 -25.11
N ALA A 290 3.00 4.95 -24.47
CA ALA A 290 2.26 5.10 -23.22
C ALA A 290 0.74 4.92 -23.41
N ALA A 291 0.19 5.31 -24.57
CA ALA A 291 -1.23 5.19 -24.88
C ALA A 291 -1.66 3.72 -25.01
N PHE A 292 -0.83 2.90 -25.67
CA PHE A 292 -1.01 1.45 -25.75
C PHE A 292 -1.01 0.82 -24.37
N ARG A 293 0.02 1.07 -23.56
CA ARG A 293 0.17 0.47 -22.21
C ARG A 293 -0.95 0.86 -21.24
N LYS A 294 -1.42 2.11 -21.30
CA LYS A 294 -2.59 2.55 -20.53
C LYS A 294 -3.86 1.81 -20.97
N SER A 295 -4.11 1.75 -22.28
CA SER A 295 -5.30 1.06 -22.83
C SER A 295 -5.26 -0.45 -22.58
N PHE A 296 -4.07 -1.05 -22.61
CA PHE A 296 -3.82 -2.45 -22.24
C PHE A 296 -4.26 -2.76 -20.82
N LEU A 297 -3.78 -1.99 -19.83
CA LEU A 297 -4.10 -2.25 -18.42
C LEU A 297 -5.59 -2.02 -18.12
N LEU A 298 -6.22 -1.01 -18.72
CA LEU A 298 -7.66 -0.78 -18.56
C LEU A 298 -8.49 -1.93 -19.12
N SER A 299 -8.15 -2.40 -20.33
CA SER A 299 -8.86 -3.53 -20.95
C SER A 299 -8.62 -4.85 -20.20
N TYR A 300 -7.39 -5.07 -19.74
CA TYR A 300 -7.03 -6.21 -18.91
C TYR A 300 -7.87 -6.23 -17.63
N ALA A 301 -7.94 -5.10 -16.92
CA ALA A 301 -8.77 -4.96 -15.73
C ALA A 301 -10.25 -5.22 -16.02
N HIS A 302 -10.82 -4.61 -17.07
CA HIS A 302 -12.23 -4.81 -17.41
C HIS A 302 -12.56 -6.29 -17.66
N ARG A 303 -11.71 -6.99 -18.41
CA ARG A 303 -11.91 -8.40 -18.73
C ARG A 303 -11.70 -9.31 -17.53
N VAL A 304 -10.71 -9.05 -16.68
CA VAL A 304 -10.54 -9.77 -15.41
C VAL A 304 -11.78 -9.59 -14.52
N GLY A 305 -12.31 -8.37 -14.41
CA GLY A 305 -13.52 -8.10 -13.64
C GLY A 305 -14.76 -8.82 -14.17
N GLU A 306 -14.92 -8.94 -15.49
CA GLU A 306 -15.97 -9.79 -16.10
C GLU A 306 -15.82 -11.26 -15.66
N ARG A 307 -14.62 -11.81 -15.75
CA ARG A 307 -14.36 -13.22 -15.43
C ARG A 307 -14.51 -13.52 -13.93
N LEU A 308 -14.04 -12.63 -13.06
CA LEU A 308 -14.20 -12.79 -11.61
C LEU A 308 -15.68 -12.73 -11.19
N ARG A 309 -16.47 -11.83 -11.78
CA ARG A 309 -17.91 -11.78 -11.52
C ARG A 309 -18.62 -13.05 -11.94
N ALA A 310 -18.29 -13.59 -13.11
CA ALA A 310 -18.84 -14.87 -13.58
C ALA A 310 -18.44 -16.04 -12.65
N ALA A 311 -17.21 -16.06 -12.14
CA ALA A 311 -16.76 -17.09 -11.19
C ALA A 311 -17.42 -16.99 -9.80
N ASN A 312 -17.86 -15.80 -9.41
CA ASN A 312 -18.49 -15.53 -8.12
C ASN A 312 -20.03 -15.58 -8.16
N GLU A 313 -20.64 -16.01 -9.26
CA GLU A 313 -22.07 -16.30 -9.31
C GLU A 313 -22.39 -17.45 -8.34
N VAL A 314 -23.02 -17.11 -7.22
CA VAL A 314 -23.45 -18.07 -6.21
C VAL A 314 -24.60 -18.91 -6.79
N PRO A 315 -24.59 -20.25 -6.65
CA PRO A 315 -25.74 -21.07 -7.01
C PRO A 315 -26.99 -20.57 -6.28
N ALA A 316 -28.07 -20.33 -7.02
CA ALA A 316 -29.32 -19.77 -6.50
C ALA A 316 -30.07 -20.66 -5.47
N ASP A 317 -29.50 -21.82 -5.11
CA ASP A 317 -30.13 -22.83 -4.26
C ASP A 317 -29.86 -22.67 -2.75
N ASP A 318 -29.05 -21.70 -2.31
CA ASP A 318 -28.80 -21.47 -0.87
C ASP A 318 -29.42 -20.15 -0.37
N ASP A 319 -30.74 -20.16 -0.26
CA ASP A 319 -31.57 -19.05 0.27
C ASP A 319 -31.11 -18.54 1.66
N ARG A 320 -30.33 -19.35 2.40
CA ARG A 320 -29.82 -18.97 3.73
C ARG A 320 -28.62 -18.02 3.66
N LEU A 321 -27.85 -18.02 2.58
CA LEU A 321 -26.65 -17.18 2.43
C LEU A 321 -26.97 -15.77 1.92
N LEU A 322 -28.06 -15.60 1.17
CA LEU A 322 -28.42 -14.30 0.58
C LEU A 322 -28.62 -13.18 1.62
N PRO A 323 -29.33 -13.38 2.76
CA PRO A 323 -29.48 -12.34 3.77
C PRO A 323 -28.15 -11.95 4.42
N VAL A 324 -27.30 -12.95 4.66
CA VAL A 324 -25.98 -12.79 5.30
C VAL A 324 -25.03 -11.98 4.41
N LEU A 325 -25.03 -12.25 3.11
CA LEU A 325 -24.26 -11.48 2.13
C LEU A 325 -24.79 -10.05 1.98
N ALA A 326 -26.11 -9.86 2.03
CA ALA A 326 -26.73 -8.53 1.98
C ALA A 326 -26.38 -7.68 3.22
N GLU A 327 -26.41 -8.28 4.41
CA GLU A 327 -26.03 -7.61 5.66
C GLU A 327 -24.55 -7.17 5.65
N ARG A 328 -23.64 -8.05 5.22
CA ARG A 328 -22.21 -7.73 5.09
C ARG A 328 -21.94 -6.62 4.07
N LYS A 329 -22.59 -6.70 2.90
CA LYS A 329 -22.50 -5.65 1.89
C LYS A 329 -22.95 -4.31 2.46
N LYS A 330 -24.06 -4.28 3.20
CA LYS A 330 -24.57 -3.09 3.85
C LYS A 330 -23.58 -2.53 4.88
N ALA A 331 -22.98 -3.39 5.72
CA ALA A 331 -21.97 -2.97 6.68
C ALA A 331 -20.76 -2.31 5.99
N VAL A 332 -20.26 -2.90 4.90
CA VAL A 332 -19.18 -2.34 4.09
C VAL A 332 -19.57 -0.99 3.48
N GLU A 333 -20.79 -0.85 2.95
CA GLU A 333 -21.29 0.41 2.38
C GLU A 333 -21.45 1.52 3.43
N GLU A 334 -21.97 1.20 4.62
CA GLU A 334 -22.11 2.14 5.72
C GLU A 334 -20.73 2.60 6.22
N TYR A 335 -19.80 1.68 6.44
CA TYR A 335 -18.43 2.00 6.85
C TYR A 335 -17.71 2.85 5.79
N PHE A 336 -17.87 2.50 4.50
CA PHE A 336 -17.34 3.27 3.39
C PHE A 336 -17.90 4.70 3.36
N GLY A 337 -19.22 4.85 3.51
CA GLY A 337 -19.89 6.16 3.50
C GLY A 337 -19.49 7.05 4.68
N ALA A 338 -19.25 6.46 5.85
CA ALA A 338 -18.74 7.17 7.03
C ALA A 338 -17.29 7.66 6.83
N MET A 339 -16.44 6.83 6.20
CA MET A 339 -15.02 7.12 6.03
C MET A 339 -14.73 8.06 4.86
N PHE A 340 -15.46 7.93 3.75
CA PHE A 340 -15.19 8.64 2.49
C PHE A 340 -16.37 9.52 2.06
N THR A 341 -16.48 10.69 2.69
CA THR A 341 -17.61 11.62 2.49
C THR A 341 -17.56 12.41 1.18
N ARG A 342 -16.40 12.48 0.52
CA ARG A 342 -16.18 13.24 -0.72
C ARG A 342 -15.47 12.37 -1.75
N THR A 343 -16.25 11.55 -2.47
CA THR A 343 -15.75 10.72 -3.57
C THR A 343 -16.32 11.21 -4.89
N VAL A 344 -15.54 11.08 -5.96
CA VAL A 344 -15.97 11.36 -7.33
C VAL A 344 -15.71 10.14 -8.19
N ALA A 345 -16.61 9.87 -9.14
CA ALA A 345 -16.37 8.85 -10.15
C ALA A 345 -15.21 9.31 -11.05
N LYS A 346 -14.24 8.42 -11.29
CA LYS A 346 -13.10 8.68 -12.18
C LYS A 346 -13.23 7.82 -13.42
N THR A 347 -13.22 8.46 -14.59
CA THR A 347 -13.27 7.78 -15.88
C THR A 347 -11.95 7.98 -16.61
N THR A 348 -11.36 6.91 -17.15
CA THR A 348 -10.10 6.97 -17.87
C THR A 348 -10.32 6.73 -19.37
N PRO A 349 -9.91 7.65 -20.26
CA PRO A 349 -10.12 7.48 -21.69
C PRO A 349 -9.21 6.39 -22.28
N VAL A 350 -9.79 5.55 -23.15
CA VAL A 350 -9.05 4.60 -23.97
C VAL A 350 -8.52 5.31 -25.21
N ARG A 351 -7.23 5.14 -25.52
CA ARG A 351 -6.55 5.89 -26.60
C ARG A 351 -5.80 5.00 -27.60
N SER A 352 -5.91 3.68 -27.46
CA SER A 352 -5.27 2.71 -28.34
C SER A 352 -6.15 1.47 -28.44
N ALA A 353 -6.70 1.21 -29.64
CA ALA A 353 -7.49 0.01 -29.91
C ALA A 353 -6.60 -1.24 -29.85
N ALA A 354 -5.40 -1.20 -30.44
CA ALA A 354 -4.45 -2.30 -30.38
C ALA A 354 -4.04 -2.62 -28.93
N GLY A 355 -3.84 -1.60 -28.09
CA GLY A 355 -3.57 -1.78 -26.66
C GLY A 355 -4.75 -2.45 -25.95
N TRP A 356 -5.97 -1.99 -26.25
CA TRP A 356 -7.19 -2.57 -25.70
C TRP A 356 -7.36 -4.05 -26.06
N ASP A 357 -7.21 -4.42 -27.32
CA ASP A 357 -7.38 -5.81 -27.79
C ASP A 357 -6.30 -6.74 -27.20
N ALA A 358 -5.05 -6.26 -27.14
CA ALA A 358 -3.96 -7.00 -26.51
C ALA A 358 -4.20 -7.21 -25.01
N GLY A 359 -4.70 -6.18 -24.32
CA GLY A 359 -5.04 -6.26 -22.89
C GLY A 359 -6.15 -7.25 -22.62
N ARG A 360 -7.21 -7.25 -23.43
CA ARG A 360 -8.33 -8.21 -23.33
C ARG A 360 -7.85 -9.64 -23.55
N SER A 361 -7.10 -9.87 -24.63
CA SER A 361 -6.55 -11.18 -24.95
C SER A 361 -5.62 -11.71 -23.85
N ALA A 362 -4.83 -10.83 -23.24
CA ALA A 362 -3.98 -11.20 -22.10
C ALA A 362 -4.81 -11.56 -20.86
N ALA A 363 -5.88 -10.81 -20.58
CA ALA A 363 -6.79 -11.09 -19.50
C ALA A 363 -7.60 -12.37 -19.69
N ASP A 364 -7.86 -12.83 -20.92
CA ASP A 364 -8.48 -14.14 -21.17
C ASP A 364 -7.59 -15.30 -20.70
N ARG A 365 -6.26 -15.13 -20.78
CA ARG A 365 -5.26 -16.12 -20.34
C ARG A 365 -4.75 -15.88 -18.91
N ALA A 366 -5.26 -14.86 -18.22
CA ALA A 366 -4.83 -14.57 -16.87
C ALA A 366 -5.28 -15.67 -15.92
N ASN A 367 -4.40 -16.08 -15.01
CA ASN A 367 -4.77 -16.93 -13.90
C ASN A 367 -5.44 -16.06 -12.84
N LEU A 368 -6.71 -16.36 -12.51
CA LEU A 368 -7.54 -15.56 -11.60
C LEU A 368 -7.50 -16.03 -10.17
N SER A 369 -6.62 -16.96 -9.90
CA SER A 369 -6.32 -17.34 -8.55
C SER A 369 -5.40 -16.36 -7.86
N ILE A 370 -5.49 -16.42 -6.55
CA ILE A 370 -4.46 -15.89 -5.68
C ILE A 370 -3.15 -16.64 -6.03
N THR A 371 -1.99 -15.99 -5.98
CA THR A 371 -0.65 -16.54 -6.30
C THR A 371 0.30 -16.23 -5.16
#